data_AF-A0A1F8GZW5-F1
#
_entry.id   AF-A0A1F8GZW5-F1
#
_cell.length_a   1.000
_cell.length_b   1.000
_cell.length_c   1.000
_cell.angle_alpha   90.00
_cell.angle_beta   90.00
_cell.angle_gamma   90.00
#
_symmetry.space_group_name_H-M   'P 1'
#
loop_
_entity.id
_entity.type
_entity.pdbx_description
1 polymer ?
#
loop_
_entity_poly.entity_id
_entity_poly.type
_entity_poly.pdbx_seq_one_letter_code
_entity_poly.pdbx_strand_id
1 'polypeptide(L)'
;MHKFFIKWITNFFNVSKEKFKIHLQLYENMDIEKEIKFWQNELGLKRNQVYKPFVRKLTKASFSYQESFRHGTCQTIVSGSETRQEVMAAIKAYLDVCIEGV
;
A
#
# COMPACT_ATOMS: atom_id res chain seq x y z
N MET A 1 3.40 7.41 3.39
CA MET A 1 3.63 6.04 3.91
C MET A 1 3.94 4.99 2.83
N HIS A 2 3.15 4.85 1.75
CA HIS A 2 3.39 3.81 0.72
C HIS A 2 4.78 3.81 0.08
N LYS A 3 5.27 4.99 -0.35
CA LYS A 3 6.64 5.16 -0.89
C LYS A 3 7.72 4.68 0.07
N PHE A 4 7.56 4.99 1.36
CA PHE A 4 8.49 4.55 2.40
C PHE A 4 8.43 3.03 2.55
N PHE A 5 7.24 2.44 2.67
CA PHE A 5 7.08 0.99 2.79
C PHE A 5 7.74 0.24 1.63
N ILE A 6 7.52 0.68 0.38
CA ILE A 6 8.17 0.07 -0.79
C ILE A 6 9.69 0.19 -0.67
N LYS A 7 10.22 1.39 -0.40
CA LYS A 7 11.67 1.60 -0.24
C LYS A 7 12.27 0.78 0.89
N TRP A 8 11.57 0.67 2.02
CA TRP A 8 12.04 -0.07 3.17
C TRP A 8 12.13 -1.56 2.84
N ILE A 9 11.07 -2.14 2.28
CA ILE A 9 11.06 -3.55 1.88
C ILE A 9 12.08 -3.82 0.76
N THR A 10 12.22 -2.94 -0.24
CA THR A 10 13.20 -3.14 -1.32
C THR A 10 14.64 -3.06 -0.82
N ASN A 11 14.95 -2.13 0.09
CA ASN A 11 16.34 -1.84 0.47
C ASN A 11 16.83 -2.73 1.62
N PHE A 12 15.98 -3.04 2.60
CA PHE A 12 16.37 -3.82 3.77
C PHE A 12 16.19 -5.32 3.58
N PHE A 13 15.24 -5.74 2.73
CA PHE A 13 14.92 -7.15 2.49
C PHE A 13 15.19 -7.59 1.04
N ASN A 14 15.87 -6.74 0.25
CA ASN A 14 16.27 -7.02 -1.14
C ASN A 14 15.12 -7.52 -2.04
N VAL A 15 13.89 -7.06 -1.79
CA VAL A 15 12.72 -7.51 -2.53
C VAL A 15 12.57 -6.72 -3.83
N SER A 16 12.46 -7.43 -4.95
CA SER A 16 12.19 -6.80 -6.25
C SER A 16 10.86 -6.03 -6.25
N LYS A 17 10.88 -4.81 -6.82
CA LYS A 17 9.68 -3.97 -7.03
C LYS A 17 8.55 -4.68 -7.77
N GLU A 18 8.86 -5.72 -8.56
CA GLU A 18 7.85 -6.47 -9.33
C GLU A 18 6.94 -7.34 -8.46
N LYS A 19 7.37 -7.66 -7.23
CA LYS A 19 6.56 -8.41 -6.25
C LYS A 19 5.53 -7.55 -5.53
N PHE A 20 5.58 -6.23 -5.71
CA PHE A 20 4.60 -5.32 -5.14
C PHE A 20 3.37 -5.23 -6.00
N LYS A 21 2.22 -5.13 -5.34
CA LYS A 21 0.94 -4.85 -5.96
C LYS A 21 0.19 -3.83 -5.15
N ILE A 22 -0.73 -3.10 -5.80
CA ILE A 22 -1.61 -2.17 -5.12
C ILE A 22 -3.06 -2.52 -5.35
N HIS A 23 -3.87 -2.31 -4.32
CA HIS A 23 -5.32 -2.42 -4.38
C HIS A 23 -5.91 -1.07 -4.01
N LEU A 24 -6.71 -0.52 -4.92
CA LEU A 24 -7.35 0.78 -4.74
C LEU A 24 -8.78 0.59 -4.28
N GLN A 25 -9.17 1.29 -3.23
CA GLN A 25 -10.57 1.44 -2.82
C GLN A 25 -11.00 2.86 -3.22
N LEU A 26 -11.90 2.94 -4.19
CA LEU A 26 -12.37 4.18 -4.79
C LEU A 26 -13.86 4.38 -4.49
N TYR A 27 -14.36 5.59 -4.71
CA TYR A 27 -15.78 5.89 -4.62
C TYR A 27 -16.41 5.99 -6.02
N GLU A 28 -17.73 5.80 -6.11
CA GLU A 28 -18.43 5.72 -7.39
C GLU A 28 -18.33 6.98 -8.27
N ASN A 29 -18.07 8.15 -7.68
CA ASN A 29 -17.90 9.41 -8.39
C ASN A 29 -16.45 9.68 -8.84
N MET A 30 -15.53 8.73 -8.62
CA MET A 30 -14.12 8.87 -9.01
C MET A 30 -13.85 8.29 -10.39
N ASP A 31 -12.93 8.93 -11.10
CA ASP A 31 -12.40 8.39 -12.35
C ASP A 31 -11.35 7.32 -12.04
N ILE A 32 -11.74 6.06 -12.23
CA ILE A 32 -10.95 4.88 -11.91
C ILE A 32 -9.59 4.91 -12.64
N GLU A 33 -9.57 5.25 -13.93
CA GLU A 33 -8.33 5.21 -14.72
C GLU A 33 -7.40 6.36 -14.33
N LYS A 34 -7.95 7.53 -14.03
CA LYS A 34 -7.18 8.67 -13.52
C LYS A 34 -6.52 8.34 -12.19
N GLU A 35 -7.25 7.74 -11.26
CA GLU A 35 -6.71 7.37 -9.95
C GLU A 35 -5.65 6.28 -10.03
N ILE A 36 -5.86 5.29 -10.90
CA ILE A 36 -4.84 4.28 -11.17
C ILE A 36 -3.56 4.94 -11.69
N LYS A 37 -3.68 5.82 -12.69
CA LYS A 37 -2.51 6.50 -13.27
C LYS A 37 -1.79 7.36 -12.24
N PHE A 38 -2.53 8.04 -11.37
CA PHE A 38 -1.95 8.78 -10.24
C PHE A 38 -1.09 7.87 -9.36
N TRP A 39 -1.65 6.75 -8.87
CA TRP A 39 -0.91 5.85 -7.98
C TRP A 39 0.24 5.11 -8.67
N GLN A 40 0.11 4.81 -9.97
CA GLN A 40 1.21 4.25 -10.77
C GLN A 40 2.40 5.22 -10.84
N ASN A 41 2.14 6.49 -11.13
CA ASN A 41 3.16 7.51 -11.20
C ASN A 41 3.79 7.78 -9.83
N GLU A 42 2.94 7.85 -8.80
CA GLU A 42 3.36 8.14 -7.44
C GLU A 42 4.24 7.01 -6.87
N LEU A 43 3.94 5.74 -7.16
CA LEU A 43 4.68 4.60 -6.60
C LEU A 43 5.70 4.00 -7.57
N GLY A 44 5.71 4.43 -8.83
CA GLY A 44 6.55 3.87 -9.89
C GLY A 44 6.21 2.40 -10.20
N LEU A 45 4.92 2.08 -10.27
CA LEU A 45 4.41 0.71 -10.48
C LEU A 45 3.79 0.54 -11.87
N LYS A 46 3.96 -0.66 -12.44
CA LYS A 46 3.39 -1.05 -13.74
C LYS A 46 1.90 -1.36 -13.60
N ARG A 47 1.15 -1.31 -14.72
CA ARG A 47 -0.31 -1.49 -14.74
C ARG A 47 -0.74 -2.89 -14.25
N ASN A 48 0.05 -3.91 -14.58
CA ASN A 48 -0.16 -5.29 -14.14
C ASN A 48 0.06 -5.50 -12.62
N GLN A 49 0.62 -4.51 -11.92
CA GLN A 49 0.77 -4.50 -10.47
C GLN A 49 -0.42 -3.83 -9.76
N VAL A 50 -1.38 -3.31 -10.52
CA VAL A 50 -2.62 -2.71 -10.00
C VAL A 50 -3.72 -3.76 -10.05
N TYR A 51 -4.21 -4.20 -8.89
CA TYR A 51 -5.39 -5.05 -8.81
C TYR A 51 -6.65 -4.28 -9.21
N LYS A 52 -7.70 -5.02 -9.60
CA LYS A 52 -9.02 -4.44 -9.90
C LYS A 52 -9.47 -3.56 -8.72
N PRO A 53 -9.70 -2.25 -8.92
CA PRO A 53 -10.15 -1.37 -7.85
C PRO A 53 -11.51 -1.80 -7.31
N PHE A 54 -11.68 -1.65 -6.00
CA PHE A 54 -12.96 -1.84 -5.34
C PHE A 54 -13.70 -0.50 -5.25
N VAL A 55 -14.88 -0.43 -5.86
CA VAL A 55 -15.70 0.79 -5.88
C VAL A 55 -16.75 0.72 -4.78
N ARG A 56 -16.70 1.66 -3.84
CA ARG A 56 -17.68 1.85 -2.77
C ARG A 56 -18.73 2.87 -3.19
N LYS A 57 -19.99 2.58 -2.88
CA LYS A 57 -21.09 3.55 -3.00
C LYS A 57 -20.93 4.66 -1.96
N LEU A 58 -21.28 5.89 -2.34
CA LEU A 58 -21.30 7.02 -1.43
C LEU A 58 -22.51 6.89 -0.50
N THR A 59 -22.32 6.83 0.82
CA THR A 59 -23.43 6.97 1.78
C THR A 59 -23.45 8.40 2.30
N LYS A 60 -24.64 9.02 2.41
CA LYS A 60 -24.78 10.45 2.80
C LYS A 60 -24.10 10.81 4.13
N ALA A 61 -23.86 9.84 5.01
CA ALA A 61 -23.17 10.02 6.30
C ALA A 61 -21.65 9.77 6.27
N SER A 62 -21.08 9.33 5.13
CA SER A 62 -19.67 8.86 5.08
C SER A 62 -18.63 9.95 4.87
N PHE A 63 -19.04 11.22 4.77
CA PHE A 63 -18.13 12.32 4.50
C PHE A 63 -18.38 13.51 5.43
N SER A 64 -17.66 13.53 6.55
CA SER A 64 -17.55 14.69 7.43
C SER A 64 -16.53 15.73 6.95
N TYR A 65 -15.75 15.43 5.90
CA TYR A 65 -14.61 16.24 5.46
C TYR A 65 -14.77 16.74 4.02
N GLN A 66 -14.88 18.06 3.84
CA GLN A 66 -15.02 18.77 2.56
C GLN A 66 -13.65 19.04 1.89
N GLU A 67 -12.85 18.03 1.60
CA GLU A 67 -11.58 18.25 0.86
C GLU A 67 -11.54 17.59 -0.51
N SER A 68 -10.88 18.31 -1.42
CA SER A 68 -10.72 18.11 -2.86
C SER A 68 -9.69 17.05 -3.26
N PHE A 69 -8.98 16.44 -2.30
CA PHE A 69 -7.85 15.54 -2.55
C PHE A 69 -8.15 14.07 -2.26
N ARG A 70 -9.25 13.55 -2.83
CA ARG A 70 -9.62 12.15 -2.62
C ARG A 70 -9.05 11.27 -3.73
N HIS A 71 -7.85 10.74 -3.51
CA HIS A 71 -7.26 9.69 -4.36
C HIS A 71 -7.72 8.26 -3.97
N GLY A 72 -8.80 8.18 -3.19
CA GLY A 72 -9.25 6.96 -2.53
C GLY A 72 -8.24 6.42 -1.51
N THR A 73 -8.39 5.15 -1.16
CA THR A 73 -7.45 4.44 -0.29
C THR A 73 -6.60 3.50 -1.13
N CYS A 74 -5.27 3.63 -1.03
CA CYS A 74 -4.34 2.70 -1.62
C CYS A 74 -3.88 1.69 -0.55
N GLN A 75 -3.91 0.40 -0.87
CA GLN A 75 -3.27 -0.64 -0.08
C GLN A 75 -2.09 -1.19 -0.87
N THR A 76 -0.90 -1.21 -0.28
CA THR A 76 0.30 -1.79 -0.88
C THR A 76 0.51 -3.18 -0.31
N ILE A 77 0.69 -4.15 -1.20
CA ILE A 77 0.84 -5.56 -0.87
C ILE A 77 2.16 -6.04 -1.47
N VAL A 78 2.93 -6.81 -0.71
CA VAL A 78 4.11 -7.52 -1.21
C VAL A 78 3.86 -9.01 -1.07
N SER A 79 4.11 -9.77 -2.13
CA SER A 79 3.93 -11.23 -2.14
C SER A 79 5.26 -11.94 -1.92
N GLY A 80 5.28 -12.96 -1.05
CA GLY A 80 6.45 -13.79 -0.78
C GLY A 80 6.45 -14.31 0.66
N SER A 81 6.49 -15.63 0.84
CA SER A 81 6.57 -16.25 2.17
C SER A 81 7.87 -15.90 2.89
N GLU A 82 8.98 -15.91 2.16
CA GLU A 82 10.32 -15.55 2.65
C GLU A 82 10.35 -14.11 3.17
N THR A 83 9.93 -13.13 2.34
CA THR A 83 9.84 -11.72 2.76
C THR A 83 8.99 -11.54 4.02
N ARG A 84 7.87 -12.26 4.13
CA ARG A 84 7.05 -12.22 5.35
C ARG A 84 7.83 -12.73 6.56
N GLN A 85 8.52 -13.87 6.42
CA GLN A 85 9.30 -14.45 7.51
C GLN A 85 10.42 -13.51 7.97
N GLU A 86 11.17 -12.93 7.03
CA GLU A 86 12.24 -11.98 7.34
C GLU A 86 11.73 -10.74 8.06
N VAL A 87 10.64 -10.14 7.58
CA VAL A 87 10.02 -8.97 8.22
C VAL A 87 9.56 -9.31 9.63
N MET A 88 8.90 -10.46 9.82
CA MET A 88 8.45 -10.89 11.15
C MET A 88 9.62 -11.18 12.09
N ALA A 89 10.71 -11.77 11.58
CA ALA A 89 11.91 -12.02 12.36
C ALA A 89 12.61 -10.71 12.78
N ALA A 90 12.70 -9.73 11.88
CA ALA A 90 13.27 -8.42 12.19
C ALA A 90 12.43 -7.67 13.24
N ILE A 91 11.09 -7.72 13.13
CA ILE A 91 10.18 -7.16 14.13
C ILE A 91 10.39 -7.87 15.46
N LYS A 92 10.44 -9.21 15.48
CA LYS A 92 10.67 -9.97 16.71
C LYS A 92 11.99 -9.58 17.37
N ALA A 93 13.09 -9.57 16.62
CA ALA A 93 14.40 -9.18 17.16
C ALA A 93 14.40 -7.77 17.75
N TYR A 94 13.70 -6.82 17.11
CA TYR A 94 13.53 -5.47 17.66
C TYR A 94 12.73 -5.48 18.98
N LEU A 95 11.65 -6.26 19.06
CA LEU A 95 10.84 -6.35 20.28
C LEU A 95 11.62 -7.01 21.43
N ASP A 96 12.35 -8.09 21.14
CA ASP A 96 13.18 -8.82 22.09
C ASP A 96 14.24 -7.88 22.72
N VAL A 97 14.87 -7.02 21.90
CA VAL A 97 15.90 -6.07 22.37
C VAL A 97 15.31 -4.81 23.03
N CYS A 98 14.26 -4.23 22.45
CA CYS A 98 13.79 -2.89 22.85
C CYS A 98 12.62 -2.89 23.84
N ILE A 99 11.88 -4.00 23.97
CA ILE A 99 10.70 -4.08 24.84
C ILE A 99 10.91 -5.08 25.97
N GLU A 100 11.50 -6.25 25.69
CA GLU A 100 11.63 -7.32 26.68
C GLU A 100 12.92 -7.24 27.51
N GLY A 101 13.80 -6.26 27.25
CA GLY A 101 14.89 -5.88 28.16
C GLY A 101 15.88 -7.00 28.45
N VAL A 102 16.42 -7.63 27.39
CA VAL A 102 17.67 -8.42 27.47
C VAL A 102 18.87 -7.49 27.32
#